data_AF-A0A287HC47-F1
#
_entry.id   AF-A0A287HC47-F1
#
_cell.length_a   1.000
_cell.length_b   1.000
_cell.length_c   1.000
_cell.angle_alpha   90.00
_cell.angle_beta   90.00
_cell.angle_gamma   90.00
#
_symmetry.space_group_name_H-M   'P 1'
#
loop_
_entity.id
_entity.type
_entity.pdbx_description
1 polymer ?
#
loop_
_entity_poly.entity_id
_entity_poly.type
_entity_poly.pdbx_seq_one_letter_code
_entity_poly.pdbx_strand_id
1 'polypeptide(L)'
;MPDFYAEGEYDLGGFAMGVVDKDKLIDGENIVEGDILIGLPSSGVHSNGFSLVRRVLDKSGLSLTDEFPGNNGKTNTLGETLMTPTVIYVKQVLEIIGKGGVKGLAHITGGGFTDNIPRVFPSGLGANIFTGSWEVPPVFKWLQQVGKIEDAEMMRTFNMGVGMVLVVSKEAADRIIEEANPAYRIGEVIQGKGVHYV
;
A
#
# COMPACT_ATOMS: atom_id res chain seq x y z
N MET A 1 6.44 -4.02 -31.33
CA MET A 1 7.56 -4.96 -31.51
C MET A 1 7.00 -6.37 -31.50
N PRO A 2 6.46 -6.84 -32.64
CA PRO A 2 5.74 -8.12 -32.71
C PRO A 2 6.62 -9.35 -32.43
N ASP A 3 7.94 -9.23 -32.63
CA ASP A 3 8.91 -10.28 -32.26
C ASP A 3 9.28 -10.29 -30.76
N PHE A 4 8.82 -9.29 -30.00
CA PHE A 4 9.20 -9.10 -28.58
C PHE A 4 8.01 -9.22 -27.62
N TYR A 5 6.82 -8.76 -28.03
CA TYR A 5 5.58 -8.90 -27.27
C TYR A 5 4.62 -9.83 -28.00
N ALA A 6 3.90 -10.67 -27.24
CA ALA A 6 2.85 -11.50 -27.81
C ALA A 6 1.71 -10.63 -28.38
N GLU A 7 0.87 -11.22 -29.23
CA GLU A 7 -0.28 -10.52 -29.80
C GLU A 7 -1.22 -9.99 -28.70
N GLY A 8 -1.55 -8.71 -28.76
CA GLY A 8 -2.38 -8.03 -27.76
C GLY A 8 -1.64 -7.58 -26.49
N GLU A 9 -0.36 -7.92 -26.33
CA GLU A 9 0.47 -7.45 -25.22
C GLU A 9 1.18 -6.13 -25.56
N TYR A 10 1.30 -5.26 -24.57
CA TYR A 10 2.07 -4.04 -24.66
C TYR A 10 2.71 -3.73 -23.31
N ASP A 11 3.77 -2.93 -23.35
CA ASP A 11 4.42 -2.38 -22.18
C ASP A 11 4.28 -0.86 -22.19
N LEU A 12 4.06 -0.28 -21.02
CA LEU A 12 3.84 1.15 -20.84
C LEU A 12 4.83 1.69 -19.80
N GLY A 13 5.83 2.41 -20.30
CA GLY A 13 6.74 3.20 -19.47
C GLY A 13 6.21 4.62 -19.27
N GLY A 14 6.42 5.17 -18.07
CA GLY A 14 6.13 6.56 -17.74
C GLY A 14 7.33 7.22 -17.06
N PHE A 15 7.41 8.55 -17.15
CA PHE A 15 8.43 9.35 -16.48
C PHE A 15 7.79 10.53 -15.76
N ALA A 16 8.25 10.81 -14.54
CA ALA A 16 7.83 11.96 -13.76
C ALA A 16 9.07 12.68 -13.17
N MET A 17 8.98 13.99 -13.05
CA MET A 17 10.00 14.85 -12.48
C MET A 17 9.37 15.77 -11.43
N GLY A 18 10.01 15.86 -10.26
CA GLY A 18 9.63 16.76 -9.17
C GLY A 18 10.83 17.56 -8.68
N VAL A 19 10.56 18.63 -7.93
CA VAL A 19 11.58 19.50 -7.33
C VAL A 19 11.28 19.63 -5.84
N VAL A 20 12.32 19.58 -5.02
CA VAL A 20 12.23 19.77 -3.56
C VAL A 20 13.42 20.60 -3.10
N ASP A 21 13.18 21.53 -2.19
CA ASP A 21 14.25 22.27 -1.53
C ASP A 21 15.04 21.32 -0.64
N LYS A 22 16.38 21.44 -0.63
CA LYS A 22 17.26 20.48 0.08
C LYS A 22 16.95 20.38 1.58
N ASP A 23 16.58 21.49 2.21
CA ASP A 23 16.21 21.60 3.62
C ASP A 23 14.80 21.05 3.93
N LYS A 24 14.00 20.77 2.90
CA LYS A 24 12.66 20.17 3.03
C LYS A 24 12.62 18.70 2.61
N LEU A 25 13.77 18.11 2.31
CA LEU A 25 13.85 16.70 1.95
C LEU A 25 13.46 15.85 3.18
N ILE A 26 12.51 14.95 2.98
CA ILE A 26 12.10 13.97 3.98
C ILE A 26 12.71 12.63 3.57
N ASP A 27 13.75 12.20 4.29
CA ASP A 27 14.53 10.99 3.97
C ASP A 27 14.50 9.92 5.08
N GLY A 28 13.79 10.18 6.18
CA GLY A 28 13.66 9.25 7.29
C GLY A 28 14.73 9.38 8.38
N GLU A 29 15.76 10.21 8.23
CA GLU A 29 16.89 10.27 9.17
C GLU A 29 16.47 10.62 10.62
N ASN A 30 15.38 11.38 10.75
CA ASN A 30 14.86 11.88 12.02
C ASN A 30 13.78 10.97 12.66
N ILE A 31 13.56 9.78 12.08
CA ILE A 31 12.65 8.77 12.64
C ILE A 31 13.25 8.19 13.91
N VAL A 32 12.43 8.08 14.95
CA VAL A 32 12.81 7.52 16.26
C VAL A 32 11.78 6.51 16.73
N GLU A 33 12.17 5.67 17.69
CA GLU A 33 11.24 4.80 18.40
C GLU A 33 10.06 5.58 18.98
N GLY A 34 8.86 5.02 18.86
CA GLY A 34 7.61 5.64 19.30
C GLY A 34 6.97 6.59 18.30
N ASP A 35 7.62 6.87 17.15
CA ASP A 35 6.95 7.49 16.02
C ASP A 35 5.81 6.62 15.50
N ILE A 36 4.78 7.25 14.93
CA ILE A 36 3.53 6.58 14.55
C ILE A 36 3.52 6.34 13.05
N LEU A 37 3.01 5.16 12.65
CA LEU A 37 2.74 4.85 11.25
C LEU A 37 1.27 5.15 10.95
N ILE A 38 1.03 6.02 9.97
CA ILE A 38 -0.29 6.33 9.44
C ILE A 38 -0.41 5.74 8.04
N GLY A 39 -1.42 4.90 7.83
CA GLY A 39 -1.75 4.32 6.54
C GLY A 39 -2.84 5.10 5.81
N LEU A 40 -2.59 5.45 4.55
CA LEU A 40 -3.60 5.99 3.63
C LEU A 40 -4.18 4.85 2.79
N PRO A 41 -5.52 4.79 2.63
CA PRO A 41 -6.20 3.70 1.98
C PRO A 41 -5.80 3.56 0.51
N SER A 42 -5.61 2.32 0.08
CA SER A 42 -5.53 1.93 -1.32
C SER A 42 -6.94 1.82 -1.94
N SER A 43 -7.01 1.73 -3.26
CA SER A 43 -8.24 1.46 -4.00
C SER A 43 -8.45 -0.04 -4.31
N GLY A 44 -7.50 -0.89 -3.90
CA GLY A 44 -7.44 -2.30 -4.30
C GLY A 44 -5.98 -2.73 -4.52
N VAL A 45 -5.76 -3.67 -5.44
CA VAL A 45 -4.42 -4.25 -5.71
C VAL A 45 -3.40 -3.25 -6.28
N HIS A 46 -3.85 -2.07 -6.71
CA HIS A 46 -3.04 -1.05 -7.40
C HIS A 46 -2.38 -1.62 -8.66
N SER A 47 -1.04 -1.62 -8.73
CA SER A 47 -0.26 -2.03 -9.90
C SER A 47 0.73 -3.16 -9.60
N ASN A 48 0.64 -3.80 -8.44
CA ASN A 48 1.57 -4.85 -8.00
C ASN A 48 0.85 -6.16 -7.65
N GLY A 49 1.58 -7.28 -7.70
CA GLY A 49 1.04 -8.60 -7.37
C GLY A 49 0.21 -9.26 -8.48
N PHE A 50 0.12 -8.67 -9.68
CA PHE A 50 -0.74 -9.19 -10.77
C PHE A 50 -0.34 -10.58 -11.28
N SER A 51 0.92 -11.01 -11.15
CA SER A 51 1.31 -12.39 -11.43
C SER A 51 0.66 -13.40 -10.46
N LEU A 52 0.43 -13.01 -9.20
CA LEU A 52 -0.31 -13.84 -8.25
C LEU A 52 -1.82 -13.75 -8.51
N VAL A 53 -2.34 -12.56 -8.79
CA VAL A 53 -3.75 -12.36 -9.17
C VAL A 53 -4.15 -13.26 -10.35
N ARG A 54 -3.37 -13.28 -11.44
CA ARG A 54 -3.64 -14.13 -12.61
C ARG A 54 -3.69 -15.61 -12.24
N ARG A 55 -2.73 -16.08 -11.43
CA ARG A 55 -2.73 -17.47 -10.93
C ARG A 55 -3.96 -17.81 -10.08
N VAL A 56 -4.48 -16.86 -9.31
CA VAL A 56 -5.72 -17.05 -8.53
C VAL A 56 -6.93 -17.07 -9.45
N LEU A 57 -6.99 -16.17 -10.44
CA LEU A 57 -8.05 -16.13 -11.45
C LEU A 57 -8.17 -17.46 -12.19
N ASP A 58 -7.05 -18.00 -12.67
CA ASP A 58 -6.99 -19.30 -13.36
C ASP A 58 -7.54 -20.45 -12.51
N LYS A 59 -7.31 -20.40 -11.18
CA LYS A 59 -7.84 -21.39 -10.23
C LYS A 59 -9.30 -21.17 -9.85
N SER A 60 -9.79 -19.94 -9.96
CA SER A 60 -11.13 -19.55 -9.51
C SER A 60 -12.23 -20.09 -10.43
N GLY A 61 -11.91 -20.30 -11.72
CA GLY A 61 -12.89 -20.63 -12.75
C GLY A 61 -13.80 -19.46 -13.15
N LEU A 62 -13.58 -18.25 -12.62
CA LEU A 62 -14.30 -17.03 -12.98
C LEU A 62 -13.65 -16.33 -14.18
N SER A 63 -14.50 -15.74 -15.01
CA SER A 63 -14.13 -14.77 -16.04
C SER A 63 -14.00 -13.36 -15.46
N LEU A 64 -13.28 -12.48 -16.14
CA LEU A 64 -13.20 -11.06 -15.81
C LEU A 64 -14.56 -10.34 -15.90
N THR A 65 -15.50 -10.90 -16.68
CA THR A 65 -16.86 -10.36 -16.85
C THR A 65 -17.84 -10.85 -15.80
N ASP A 66 -17.46 -11.82 -14.97
CA ASP A 66 -18.34 -12.34 -13.92
C ASP A 66 -18.43 -11.33 -12.78
N GLU A 67 -19.55 -11.36 -12.05
CA GLU A 67 -19.72 -10.55 -10.85
C GLU A 67 -18.64 -10.87 -9.81
N PHE A 68 -18.08 -9.83 -9.18
CA PHE A 68 -17.09 -10.05 -8.14
C PHE A 68 -17.75 -10.67 -6.89
N PRO A 69 -17.30 -11.84 -6.40
CA PRO A 69 -17.96 -12.51 -5.26
C PRO A 69 -17.95 -11.72 -3.95
N GLY A 70 -17.02 -10.76 -3.80
CA GLY A 70 -16.92 -9.88 -2.63
C GLY A 70 -17.54 -8.50 -2.81
N ASN A 71 -18.52 -8.33 -3.71
CA ASN A 71 -19.03 -7.02 -4.11
C ASN A 71 -19.78 -6.24 -2.99
N ASN A 72 -20.10 -6.86 -1.83
CA ASN A 72 -20.84 -6.24 -0.73
C ASN A 72 -22.11 -5.47 -1.17
N GLY A 73 -22.83 -5.99 -2.17
CA GLY A 73 -24.03 -5.36 -2.76
C GLY A 73 -23.77 -4.42 -3.95
N LYS A 74 -22.54 -4.33 -4.46
CA LYS A 74 -22.20 -3.55 -5.67
C LYS A 74 -22.34 -4.40 -6.95
N THR A 75 -22.39 -3.77 -8.12
CA THR A 75 -22.59 -4.48 -9.40
C THR A 75 -21.32 -4.62 -10.24
N ASN A 76 -20.15 -4.38 -9.65
CA ASN A 76 -18.88 -4.45 -10.38
C ASN A 76 -18.47 -5.90 -10.66
N THR A 77 -17.94 -6.10 -11.86
CA THR A 77 -17.31 -7.34 -12.31
C THR A 77 -15.95 -7.55 -11.62
N LEU A 78 -15.43 -8.78 -11.70
CA LEU A 78 -14.09 -9.10 -11.22
C LEU A 78 -13.03 -8.28 -11.95
N GLY A 79 -13.15 -8.11 -13.26
CA GLY A 79 -12.25 -7.30 -14.07
C GLY A 79 -12.24 -5.83 -13.65
N GLU A 80 -13.41 -5.21 -13.48
CA GLU A 80 -13.51 -3.83 -12.98
C GLU A 80 -12.89 -3.67 -11.59
N THR A 81 -13.10 -4.65 -10.70
CA THR A 81 -12.50 -4.65 -9.36
C THR A 81 -10.98 -4.67 -9.42
N LEU A 82 -10.41 -5.59 -10.20
CA LEU A 82 -8.96 -5.76 -10.34
C LEU A 82 -8.29 -4.59 -11.07
N MET A 83 -9.00 -3.96 -12.00
CA MET A 83 -8.53 -2.83 -12.81
C MET A 83 -8.84 -1.47 -12.17
N THR A 84 -9.28 -1.43 -10.91
CA THR A 84 -9.49 -0.16 -10.19
C THR A 84 -8.18 0.65 -10.21
N PRO A 85 -8.20 1.90 -10.73
CA PRO A 85 -6.97 2.69 -10.86
C PRO A 85 -6.23 2.89 -9.54
N THR A 86 -4.90 2.93 -9.63
CA THR A 86 -4.04 3.25 -8.48
C THR A 86 -4.32 4.66 -7.97
N VAL A 87 -4.39 4.83 -6.65
CA VAL A 87 -4.63 6.13 -6.02
C VAL A 87 -3.39 7.01 -6.18
N ILE A 88 -3.59 8.28 -6.55
CA ILE A 88 -2.52 9.28 -6.64
C ILE A 88 -2.55 10.15 -5.38
N TYR A 89 -1.62 9.90 -4.46
CA TYR A 89 -1.57 10.56 -3.14
C TYR A 89 -0.97 11.97 -3.13
N VAL A 90 -0.50 12.49 -4.27
CA VAL A 90 0.33 13.71 -4.34
C VAL A 90 -0.28 14.90 -3.61
N LYS A 91 -1.55 15.25 -3.89
CA LYS A 91 -2.19 16.42 -3.27
C LYS A 91 -2.34 16.25 -1.76
N GLN A 92 -2.93 15.12 -1.34
CA GLN A 92 -3.16 14.80 0.07
C GLN A 92 -1.86 14.78 0.87
N VAL A 93 -0.81 14.16 0.33
CA VAL A 93 0.49 14.04 1.00
C VAL A 93 1.19 15.40 1.10
N LEU A 94 1.16 16.22 0.05
CA LEU A 94 1.75 17.58 0.10
C LEU A 94 1.04 18.47 1.13
N GLU A 95 -0.29 18.38 1.24
CA GLU A 95 -1.06 19.08 2.27
C GLU A 95 -0.67 18.65 3.68
N ILE A 96 -0.50 17.34 3.92
CA ILE A 96 -0.06 16.79 5.21
C ILE A 96 1.37 17.26 5.54
N ILE A 97 2.28 17.17 4.57
CA ILE A 97 3.67 17.62 4.74
C ILE A 97 3.71 19.11 5.11
N GLY A 98 2.90 19.94 4.46
CA GLY A 98 2.82 21.38 4.74
C GLY A 98 2.41 21.73 6.18
N LYS A 99 1.81 20.79 6.92
CA LYS A 99 1.41 20.95 8.33
C LYS A 99 2.49 20.47 9.32
N GLY A 100 3.56 19.85 8.82
CA GLY A 100 4.69 19.38 9.61
C GLY A 100 4.44 18.08 10.37
N GLY A 101 5.53 17.50 10.90
CA GLY A 101 5.50 16.27 11.70
C GLY A 101 5.68 14.97 10.90
N VAL A 102 5.68 15.02 9.57
CA VAL A 102 6.06 13.89 8.70
C VAL A 102 7.58 13.75 8.68
N LYS A 103 8.05 12.55 9.01
CA LYS A 103 9.47 12.19 9.10
C LYS A 103 9.91 11.19 8.03
N GLY A 104 8.97 10.43 7.48
CA GLY A 104 9.23 9.47 6.42
C GLY A 104 7.95 9.10 5.66
N LEU A 105 8.11 8.61 4.45
CA LEU A 105 7.03 8.11 3.62
C LEU A 105 7.45 6.79 2.96
N ALA A 106 6.55 5.82 2.94
CA ALA A 106 6.73 4.56 2.24
C ALA A 106 5.53 4.30 1.32
N HIS A 107 5.77 4.29 0.01
CA HIS A 107 4.78 3.86 -0.98
C HIS A 107 4.74 2.34 -1.02
N ILE A 108 3.58 1.76 -0.68
CA ILE A 108 3.41 0.31 -0.58
C ILE A 108 3.16 -0.26 -1.98
N THR A 109 4.22 -0.82 -2.57
CA THR A 109 4.23 -1.35 -3.94
C THR A 109 4.66 -2.83 -3.91
N GLY A 110 5.50 -3.29 -4.85
CA GLY A 110 6.05 -4.64 -4.82
C GLY A 110 6.84 -4.87 -3.53
N GLY A 111 6.65 -6.04 -2.90
CA GLY A 111 7.21 -6.36 -1.59
C GLY A 111 6.36 -5.90 -0.39
N GLY A 112 5.22 -5.24 -0.66
CA GLY A 112 4.19 -4.96 0.35
C GLY A 112 4.72 -4.17 1.55
N PHE A 113 4.20 -4.46 2.74
CA PHE A 113 4.63 -3.78 3.98
C PHE A 113 6.05 -4.20 4.35
N THR A 114 6.32 -5.50 4.25
CA THR A 114 7.56 -6.15 4.72
C THR A 114 8.79 -5.53 4.09
N ASP A 115 8.74 -5.26 2.79
CA ASP A 115 9.92 -4.77 2.06
C ASP A 115 9.95 -3.25 1.91
N ASN A 116 8.80 -2.55 1.93
CA ASN A 116 8.76 -1.10 1.66
C ASN A 116 8.94 -0.26 2.93
N ILE A 117 8.30 -0.62 4.05
CA ILE A 117 8.35 0.20 5.27
C ILE A 117 9.78 0.32 5.82
N PRO A 118 10.58 -0.76 5.94
CA PRO A 118 11.92 -0.63 6.51
C PRO A 118 12.89 0.24 5.70
N ARG A 119 12.60 0.54 4.42
CA ARG A 119 13.50 1.33 3.55
C ARG A 119 13.64 2.79 3.98
N VAL A 120 12.66 3.31 4.72
CA VAL A 120 12.69 4.69 5.23
C VAL A 120 13.30 4.79 6.63
N PHE A 121 13.59 3.66 7.29
CA PHE A 121 14.07 3.67 8.66
C PHE A 121 15.60 3.79 8.76
N PRO A 122 16.11 4.59 9.72
CA PRO A 122 17.47 4.50 10.18
C PRO A 122 17.83 3.09 10.66
N SER A 123 19.13 2.76 10.63
CA SER A 123 19.60 1.47 11.10
C SER A 123 19.26 1.23 12.58
N GLY A 124 18.71 0.05 12.89
CA GLY A 124 18.37 -0.32 14.26
C GLY A 124 16.92 -0.04 14.65
N LEU A 125 16.11 0.46 13.71
CA LEU A 125 14.67 0.60 13.88
C LEU A 125 13.88 -0.41 13.02
N GLY A 126 12.71 -0.76 13.54
CA GLY A 126 11.69 -1.58 12.87
C GLY A 126 10.29 -1.01 13.10
N ALA A 127 9.27 -1.76 12.70
CA ALA A 127 7.87 -1.38 12.94
C ALA A 127 7.05 -2.54 13.49
N ASN A 128 6.17 -2.20 14.43
CA ASN A 128 4.99 -3.01 14.74
C ASN A 128 3.82 -2.52 13.89
N ILE A 129 3.17 -3.44 13.17
CA ILE A 129 1.98 -3.19 12.36
C ILE A 129 0.79 -3.82 13.07
N PHE A 130 -0.18 -3.00 13.44
CA PHE A 130 -1.38 -3.40 14.17
C PHE A 130 -2.41 -3.94 13.17
N THR A 131 -2.37 -5.24 12.95
CA THR A 131 -3.30 -5.91 12.04
C THR A 131 -4.75 -5.70 12.50
N GLY A 132 -5.63 -5.40 11.55
CA GLY A 132 -7.04 -5.10 11.84
C GLY A 132 -7.32 -3.65 12.24
N SER A 133 -6.32 -2.75 12.26
CA SER A 133 -6.54 -1.33 12.55
C SER A 133 -7.00 -0.50 11.34
N TRP A 134 -7.10 -1.11 10.15
CA TRP A 134 -7.61 -0.48 8.93
C TRP A 134 -8.58 -1.43 8.20
N GLU A 135 -9.32 -0.86 7.26
CA GLU A 135 -10.22 -1.63 6.41
C GLU A 135 -9.45 -2.31 5.27
N VAL A 136 -9.48 -3.65 5.24
CA VAL A 136 -8.90 -4.44 4.14
C VAL A 136 -9.96 -4.63 3.04
N PRO A 137 -9.72 -4.14 1.81
CA PRO A 137 -10.65 -4.31 0.70
C PRO A 137 -11.01 -5.79 0.44
N PRO A 138 -12.28 -6.11 0.13
CA PRO A 138 -12.75 -7.50 -0.06
C PRO A 138 -11.97 -8.30 -1.11
N VAL A 139 -11.39 -7.63 -2.11
CA VAL A 139 -10.57 -8.27 -3.15
C VAL A 139 -9.39 -9.06 -2.55
N PHE A 140 -8.77 -8.58 -1.47
CA PHE A 140 -7.65 -9.29 -0.85
C PHE A 140 -8.12 -10.56 -0.12
N LYS A 141 -9.26 -10.48 0.58
CA LYS A 141 -9.86 -11.65 1.23
C LYS A 141 -10.23 -12.72 0.20
N TRP A 142 -10.83 -12.30 -0.92
CA TRP A 142 -11.15 -13.20 -2.03
C TRP A 142 -9.90 -13.85 -2.63
N LEU A 143 -8.88 -13.03 -2.94
CA LEU A 143 -7.60 -13.53 -3.48
C LEU A 143 -6.95 -14.55 -2.55
N GLN A 144 -6.93 -14.26 -1.25
CA GLN A 144 -6.36 -15.13 -0.24
C GLN A 144 -7.07 -16.47 -0.15
N GLN A 145 -8.41 -16.44 -0.07
CA GLN A 145 -9.24 -17.64 0.09
C GLN A 145 -9.15 -18.55 -1.14
N VAL A 146 -9.34 -17.99 -2.34
CA VAL A 146 -9.30 -18.76 -3.58
C VAL A 146 -7.87 -19.26 -3.88
N GLY A 147 -6.87 -18.41 -3.62
CA GLY A 147 -5.47 -18.73 -3.85
C GLY A 147 -4.86 -19.68 -2.81
N LYS A 148 -5.50 -19.82 -1.63
CA LYS A 148 -4.93 -20.45 -0.43
C LYS A 148 -3.57 -19.85 -0.07
N ILE A 149 -3.50 -18.52 -0.05
CA ILE A 149 -2.27 -17.76 0.18
C ILE A 149 -2.09 -17.53 1.69
N GLU A 150 -0.90 -17.80 2.19
CA GLU A 150 -0.55 -17.54 3.60
C GLU A 150 -0.54 -16.03 3.91
N ASP A 151 -0.88 -15.64 5.14
CA ASP A 151 -0.94 -14.23 5.55
C ASP A 151 0.37 -13.48 5.29
N ALA A 152 1.51 -14.12 5.55
CA ALA A 152 2.83 -13.54 5.32
C ALA A 152 3.06 -13.23 3.82
N GLU A 153 2.65 -14.12 2.92
CA GLU A 153 2.77 -13.91 1.48
C GLU A 153 1.79 -12.83 0.98
N MET A 154 0.59 -12.74 1.58
CA MET A 154 -0.35 -11.65 1.31
C MET A 154 0.26 -10.29 1.67
N MET A 155 0.84 -10.16 2.86
CA MET A 155 1.45 -8.91 3.34
C MET A 155 2.73 -8.50 2.61
N ARG A 156 3.46 -9.48 2.06
CA ARG A 156 4.66 -9.26 1.24
C ARG A 156 4.35 -9.03 -0.23
N THR A 157 3.23 -9.53 -0.75
CA THR A 157 2.89 -9.36 -2.17
C THR A 157 2.03 -8.13 -2.42
N PHE A 158 1.06 -7.89 -1.53
CA PHE A 158 0.03 -6.89 -1.72
C PHE A 158 0.15 -5.74 -0.73
N ASN A 159 -0.49 -4.63 -1.08
CA ASN A 159 -0.63 -3.47 -0.20
C ASN A 159 -1.70 -3.64 0.90
N MET A 160 -2.45 -4.75 0.88
CA MET A 160 -3.46 -5.15 1.86
C MET A 160 -4.43 -4.06 2.32
N GLY A 161 -4.70 -3.06 1.47
CA GLY A 161 -5.60 -1.96 1.78
C GLY A 161 -4.93 -0.62 2.07
N VAL A 162 -3.60 -0.56 2.22
CA VAL A 162 -2.85 0.68 2.50
C VAL A 162 -1.88 0.94 1.36
N GLY A 163 -2.10 2.00 0.58
CA GLY A 163 -1.21 2.33 -0.54
C GLY A 163 -0.03 3.22 -0.15
N MET A 164 -0.16 4.03 0.91
CA MET A 164 0.90 4.93 1.37
C MET A 164 0.99 4.87 2.88
N VAL A 165 2.20 4.81 3.42
CA VAL A 165 2.47 4.89 4.85
C VAL A 165 3.26 6.16 5.13
N LEU A 166 2.81 6.94 6.11
CA LEU A 166 3.51 8.09 6.65
C LEU A 166 4.07 7.74 8.02
N VAL A 167 5.34 8.03 8.25
CA VAL A 167 5.97 7.95 9.57
C VAL A 167 5.95 9.35 10.15
N VAL A 168 5.28 9.53 11.27
CA VAL A 168 5.00 10.86 11.84
C VAL A 168 5.37 10.91 13.31
N SER A 169 5.65 12.11 13.82
CA SER A 169 5.79 12.30 15.26
C SER A 169 4.47 11.99 15.99
N LYS A 170 4.58 11.55 17.24
CA LYS A 170 3.42 11.20 18.06
C LYS A 170 2.44 12.37 18.21
N GLU A 171 2.95 13.59 18.32
CA GLU A 171 2.16 14.82 18.50
C GLU A 171 1.40 15.20 17.22
N ALA A 172 1.92 14.80 16.05
CA ALA A 172 1.29 15.08 14.77
C ALA A 172 0.24 14.03 14.39
N ALA A 173 0.28 12.85 14.99
CA ALA A 173 -0.49 11.69 14.54
C ALA A 173 -2.00 11.92 14.57
N ASP A 174 -2.54 12.35 15.71
CA ASP A 174 -3.99 12.53 15.89
C ASP A 174 -4.54 13.60 14.93
N ARG A 175 -3.83 14.73 14.80
CA ARG A 175 -4.18 15.79 13.84
C ARG A 175 -4.21 15.26 12.40
N ILE A 176 -3.21 14.48 11.99
CA ILE A 176 -3.15 13.97 10.61
C ILE A 176 -4.29 12.99 10.35
N ILE A 177 -4.62 12.12 11.32
CA ILE A 177 -5.72 11.16 11.18
C ILE A 177 -7.08 11.86 11.04
N GLU A 178 -7.32 12.91 11.85
CA GLU A 178 -8.57 13.67 11.80
C GLU A 178 -8.76 14.40 10.45
N GLU A 179 -7.68 14.92 9.88
CA GLU A 179 -7.74 15.73 8.66
C GLU A 179 -7.67 14.91 7.38
N ALA A 180 -6.86 13.85 7.35
CA ALA A 180 -6.70 12.98 6.21
C ALA A 180 -7.74 11.86 6.26
N ASN A 181 -9.02 12.15 5.99
CA ASN A 181 -10.06 11.13 6.07
C ASN A 181 -10.31 10.45 4.70
N PRO A 182 -10.12 9.11 4.55
CA PRO A 182 -9.70 8.16 5.58
C PRO A 182 -8.18 8.08 5.74
N ALA A 183 -7.73 7.92 6.98
CA ALA A 183 -6.37 7.56 7.36
C ALA A 183 -6.43 6.75 8.65
N TYR A 184 -5.51 5.81 8.79
CA TYR A 184 -5.53 4.84 9.88
C TYR A 184 -4.22 4.89 10.64
N ARG A 185 -4.28 4.82 11.97
CA ARG A 185 -3.11 4.48 12.76
C ARG A 185 -2.84 2.99 12.58
N ILE A 186 -1.78 2.65 11.84
CA ILE A 186 -1.49 1.27 11.46
C ILE A 186 -0.34 0.65 12.23
N GLY A 187 0.39 1.44 13.02
CA GLY A 187 1.56 0.93 13.70
C GLY A 187 2.36 1.97 14.45
N GLU A 188 3.51 1.52 14.94
CA GLU A 188 4.51 2.35 15.60
C GLU A 188 5.93 1.86 15.28
N VAL A 189 6.88 2.79 15.33
CA VAL A 189 8.30 2.51 15.18
C VAL A 189 8.82 1.94 16.49
N ILE A 190 9.62 0.88 16.39
CA ILE A 190 10.22 0.19 17.53
C ILE A 190 11.74 0.05 17.36
N GLN A 191 12.47 -0.23 18.44
CA GLN A 191 13.83 -0.76 18.32
C GLN A 191 13.81 -2.13 17.65
N GLY A 192 14.80 -2.41 16.80
CA GLY A 192 14.98 -3.70 16.16
C GLY A 192 15.16 -3.61 14.65
N LYS A 193 14.72 -4.63 13.92
CA LYS A 193 14.82 -4.66 12.46
C LYS A 193 13.59 -5.31 11.86
N GLY A 194 13.15 -4.75 10.75
CA GLY A 194 12.07 -5.32 9.93
C GLY A 194 10.67 -4.94 10.43
N VAL A 195 9.70 -5.72 10.01
CA VAL A 195 8.28 -5.50 10.27
C VAL A 195 7.72 -6.67 11.07
N HIS A 196 7.02 -6.38 12.15
CA HIS A 196 6.31 -7.33 12.98
C HIS A 196 4.81 -7.07 12.89
N TYR A 197 4.03 -8.11 12.65
CA TYR A 197 2.57 -8.02 12.58
C TYR A 197 2.01 -8.41 13.95
N VAL A 198 1.27 -7.49 14.57
CA VAL A 198 0.71 -7.59 15.93
C VAL A 198 -0.81 -7.52 15.87
#